data_AF-A0A6G3D239-F1
#
_entry.id   AF-A0A6G3D239-F1
#
_cell.length_a   1.000
_cell.length_b   1.000
_cell.length_c   1.000
_cell.angle_alpha   90.00
_cell.angle_beta   90.00
_cell.angle_gamma   90.00
#
_symmetry.space_group_name_H-M   'P 1'
#
loop_
_entity.id
_entity.type
_entity.pdbx_description
1 polymer ?
#
loop_
_entity_poly.entity_id
_entity_poly.type
_entity_poly.pdbx_seq_one_letter_code
_entity_poly.pdbx_strand_id
1 'polypeptide(L)'
;LEVGPDAVLTAMAQNALTDSDQVGEVAFVSALRRDEEECRRLVSTLGRLGVHGVRVDWATYFAPTGARRVDLPTYAFQHQRYWLDTVEYWSTAWAGSSGSLESTGLNTIDHPLLGAAVTLPDSGGLVMTGRLSADSSPWIADHSILGSVLLPGTGLV
;
A
#
# COMPACT_ATOMS: atom_id res chain seq x y z
N LEU A 1 32.57 -11.39 -9.48
CA LEU A 1 33.01 -10.01 -9.17
C LEU A 1 34.30 -9.74 -9.93
N GLU A 2 34.34 -8.68 -10.73
CA GLU A 2 35.56 -8.18 -11.36
C GLU A 2 36.12 -7.02 -10.52
N VAL A 3 37.42 -7.11 -10.19
CA VAL A 3 38.16 -6.04 -9.51
C VAL A 3 39.10 -5.43 -10.54
N GLY A 4 38.78 -4.21 -10.97
CA GLY A 4 39.53 -3.51 -12.01
C GLY A 4 38.83 -2.20 -12.36
N PRO A 5 39.43 -1.36 -13.22
CA PRO A 5 38.92 -0.03 -13.57
C PRO A 5 37.69 -0.06 -14.49
N ASP A 6 37.31 -1.22 -15.02
CA ASP A 6 36.21 -1.37 -15.98
C ASP A 6 35.53 -2.75 -15.86
N ALA A 7 34.64 -3.09 -16.80
CA ALA A 7 33.80 -4.28 -16.78
C ALA A 7 34.09 -5.28 -17.93
N VAL A 8 35.34 -5.39 -18.37
CA VAL A 8 35.71 -6.22 -19.54
C VAL A 8 35.51 -7.71 -19.24
N LEU A 9 36.05 -8.20 -18.12
CA LEU A 9 35.93 -9.61 -17.75
C LEU A 9 34.52 -9.97 -17.35
N THR A 10 33.75 -9.02 -16.83
CA THR A 10 32.33 -9.17 -16.50
C THR A 10 31.53 -9.54 -17.75
N ALA A 11 31.72 -8.82 -18.85
CA ALA A 11 31.02 -9.11 -20.11
C ALA A 11 31.49 -10.44 -20.74
N MET A 12 32.80 -10.71 -20.70
CA MET A 12 33.35 -11.98 -21.23
C MET A 12 32.84 -13.19 -20.45
N ALA A 13 32.83 -13.12 -19.12
CA ALA A 13 32.35 -14.18 -18.26
C ALA A 13 30.84 -14.43 -18.44
N GLN A 14 30.06 -13.36 -18.62
CA GLN A 14 28.64 -13.49 -18.94
C GLN A 14 28.45 -14.24 -20.26
N ASN A 15 29.14 -13.82 -21.33
CA ASN A 15 29.05 -14.48 -22.64
C ASN A 15 29.50 -15.94 -22.61
N ALA A 16 30.54 -16.27 -21.85
CA ALA A 16 31.04 -17.64 -21.72
C ALA A 16 30.03 -18.59 -21.02
N LEU A 17 29.10 -18.04 -20.24
CA LEU A 17 28.12 -18.79 -19.46
C LEU A 17 26.70 -18.69 -20.04
N THR A 18 26.50 -17.93 -21.11
CA THR A 18 25.20 -17.76 -21.79
C THR A 18 24.61 -19.07 -22.33
N ASP A 19 25.45 -20.05 -22.69
CA ASP A 19 25.01 -21.35 -23.20
C ASP A 19 24.89 -22.45 -22.11
N SER A 20 25.03 -22.06 -20.84
CA SER A 20 24.88 -22.99 -19.71
C SER A 20 23.44 -23.00 -19.17
N ASP A 21 22.99 -24.11 -18.61
CA ASP A 21 21.69 -24.20 -17.91
C ASP A 21 21.62 -23.29 -16.64
N GLN A 22 22.72 -22.61 -16.29
CA GLN A 22 22.85 -21.71 -15.13
C GLN A 22 22.56 -20.24 -15.47
N VAL A 23 22.03 -19.95 -16.66
CA VAL A 23 21.64 -18.58 -17.07
C VAL A 23 20.60 -18.04 -16.08
N GLY A 24 21.00 -17.04 -15.30
CA GLY A 24 20.17 -16.40 -14.27
C GLY A 24 20.53 -16.77 -12.83
N GLU A 25 21.36 -17.80 -12.61
CA GLU A 25 21.84 -18.18 -11.26
C GLU A 25 23.11 -17.42 -10.85
N VAL A 26 23.92 -16.98 -11.83
CA VAL A 26 25.21 -16.32 -11.59
C VAL A 26 25.11 -14.81 -11.80
N ALA A 27 25.50 -14.03 -10.78
CA ALA A 27 25.58 -12.58 -10.87
C ALA A 27 26.98 -12.11 -11.33
N PHE A 28 27.03 -11.35 -12.43
CA PHE A 28 28.24 -10.70 -12.91
C PHE A 28 28.25 -9.23 -12.51
N VAL A 29 29.22 -8.84 -11.70
CA VAL A 29 29.32 -7.47 -11.14
C VAL A 29 30.76 -6.99 -11.27
N SER A 30 30.94 -5.78 -11.81
CA SER A 30 32.24 -5.08 -11.80
C SER A 30 32.27 -4.01 -10.71
N ALA A 31 33.38 -3.98 -9.97
CA ALA A 31 33.66 -3.06 -8.88
C ALA A 31 33.73 -1.60 -9.33
N LEU A 32 34.23 -1.32 -10.54
CA LEU A 32 34.36 0.03 -11.10
C LEU A 32 33.94 0.05 -12.58
N ARG A 33 33.68 1.25 -13.10
CA ARG A 33 33.48 1.48 -14.54
C ARG A 33 34.11 2.80 -14.92
N ARG A 34 34.62 2.85 -16.16
CA ARG A 34 35.03 4.11 -16.77
C ARG A 34 33.83 5.07 -16.78
N ASP A 35 34.10 6.34 -16.50
CA ASP A 35 33.12 7.44 -16.50
C ASP A 35 32.02 7.35 -15.42
N GLU A 36 32.16 6.47 -14.42
CA GLU A 36 31.31 6.43 -13.22
C GLU A 36 32.09 6.90 -11.98
N GLU A 37 31.43 7.62 -11.08
CA GLU A 37 32.02 8.03 -9.80
C GLU A 37 32.35 6.80 -8.93
N GLU A 38 33.62 6.68 -8.54
CA GLU A 38 34.20 5.46 -7.98
C GLU A 38 33.56 5.05 -6.65
N CYS A 39 33.33 5.99 -5.73
CA CYS A 39 32.78 5.68 -4.41
C CYS A 39 31.34 5.17 -4.52
N ARG A 40 30.48 5.88 -5.25
CA ARG A 40 29.09 5.47 -5.50
C ARG A 40 29.06 4.12 -6.21
N ARG A 41 29.95 3.87 -7.16
CA ARG A 41 29.99 2.60 -7.88
C ARG A 41 30.40 1.45 -6.96
N LEU A 42 31.44 1.63 -6.17
CA LEU A 42 31.90 0.61 -5.21
C LEU A 42 30.81 0.28 -4.19
N VAL A 43 30.14 1.28 -3.61
CA VAL A 43 29.05 1.08 -2.63
C VAL A 43 27.85 0.38 -3.29
N SER A 44 27.50 0.76 -4.52
CA SER A 44 26.45 0.10 -5.28
C SER A 44 26.79 -1.36 -5.57
N THR A 45 28.06 -1.66 -5.85
CA THR A 45 28.55 -3.04 -6.04
C THR A 45 28.44 -3.86 -4.76
N LEU A 46 28.83 -3.32 -3.60
CA LEU A 46 28.63 -3.98 -2.30
C LEU A 46 27.15 -4.26 -2.05
N GLY A 47 26.27 -3.31 -2.37
CA GLY A 47 24.82 -3.49 -2.30
C GLY A 47 24.32 -4.64 -3.18
N ARG A 48 24.77 -4.71 -4.44
CA ARG A 48 24.42 -5.81 -5.36
C ARG A 48 24.89 -7.16 -4.83
N LEU A 49 26.12 -7.24 -4.33
CA LEU A 49 26.65 -8.47 -3.72
C LEU A 49 25.77 -8.91 -2.55
N GLY A 50 25.36 -7.97 -1.68
CA GLY A 50 24.44 -8.23 -0.58
C GLY A 50 23.08 -8.77 -1.01
N VAL A 51 22.47 -8.20 -2.06
CA VAL A 51 21.20 -8.68 -2.63
C VAL A 51 21.32 -10.09 -3.20
N HIS A 52 22.50 -10.43 -3.75
CA HIS A 52 22.82 -11.78 -4.23
C HIS A 52 23.34 -12.72 -3.12
N GLY A 53 23.15 -12.38 -1.84
CA GLY A 53 23.42 -13.26 -0.71
C GLY A 53 24.87 -13.26 -0.20
N VAL A 54 25.75 -12.44 -0.79
CA VAL A 54 27.12 -12.29 -0.28
C VAL A 54 27.09 -11.49 1.02
N ARG A 55 27.69 -12.04 2.08
CA ARG A 55 27.80 -11.34 3.36
C ARG A 55 28.76 -10.16 3.24
N VAL A 56 28.23 -8.94 3.27
CA VAL A 56 29.01 -7.70 3.37
C VAL A 56 29.12 -7.28 4.83
N ASP A 57 30.34 -7.06 5.31
CA ASP A 57 30.58 -6.52 6.64
C ASP A 57 30.44 -4.99 6.65
N TRP A 58 29.21 -4.54 6.80
CA TRP A 58 28.89 -3.12 6.93
C TRP A 58 29.47 -2.48 8.20
N ALA A 59 29.74 -3.25 9.26
CA ALA A 59 30.32 -2.69 10.47
C ALA A 59 31.76 -2.21 10.22
N THR A 60 32.56 -3.03 9.53
CA THR A 60 33.91 -2.65 9.12
C THR A 60 33.90 -1.47 8.14
N TYR A 61 32.97 -1.44 7.18
CA TYR A 61 32.85 -0.34 6.22
C TYR A 61 32.56 1.02 6.89
N PHE A 62 31.66 1.04 7.88
CA PHE A 62 31.25 2.27 8.57
C PHE A 62 32.09 2.63 9.81
N ALA A 63 33.00 1.75 10.26
CA ALA A 63 33.84 2.02 11.43
C ALA A 63 34.59 3.37 11.37
N PRO A 64 35.13 3.84 10.22
CA PRO A 64 35.85 5.11 10.16
C PRO A 64 34.96 6.36 10.19
N THR A 65 33.63 6.23 9.99
CA THR A 65 32.74 7.38 9.78
C THR A 65 31.99 7.80 11.05
N GLY A 66 32.01 6.98 12.11
CA GLY A 66 31.19 7.19 13.30
C GLY A 66 29.69 6.97 13.06
N ALA A 67 29.31 6.37 11.93
CA ALA A 67 27.90 6.09 11.65
C ALA A 67 27.32 5.06 12.63
N ARG A 68 26.03 5.23 12.95
CA ARG A 68 25.26 4.34 13.83
C ARG A 68 24.10 3.71 13.09
N ARG A 69 23.69 2.51 13.50
CA ARG A 69 22.43 1.92 13.03
C ARG A 69 21.25 2.69 13.61
N VAL A 70 20.24 2.91 12.78
CA VAL A 70 18.94 3.49 13.17
C VAL A 70 17.85 2.56 12.70
N ASP A 71 16.78 2.46 13.48
CA ASP A 71 15.61 1.68 13.09
C ASP A 71 14.88 2.40 11.95
N LEU A 72 14.58 1.66 10.89
CA LEU A 72 13.70 2.11 9.82
C LEU A 72 12.31 1.51 10.04
N PRO A 73 11.23 2.20 9.62
CA PRO A 73 9.91 1.60 9.59
C PRO A 73 9.96 0.27 8.84
N THR A 74 9.62 -0.82 9.53
CA THR A 74 9.73 -2.19 9.01
C THR A 74 8.66 -2.53 7.98
N TYR A 75 7.71 -1.62 7.76
CA TYR A 75 6.48 -1.93 7.08
C TYR A 75 6.40 -1.34 5.68
N ALA A 76 6.71 -2.17 4.68
CA ALA A 76 6.32 -1.93 3.30
C ALA A 76 4.96 -2.60 3.03
N PHE A 77 3.87 -2.03 3.56
CA PHE A 77 2.54 -2.55 3.24
C PHE A 77 2.34 -2.37 1.74
N GLN A 78 2.08 -3.47 1.02
CA GLN A 78 1.42 -3.36 -0.26
C GLN A 78 -0.02 -2.96 0.08
N HIS A 79 -0.34 -1.66 0.02
CA HIS A 79 -1.66 -1.09 0.40
C HIS A 79 -2.80 -1.67 -0.45
N GLN A 80 -3.15 -2.93 -0.20
CA GLN A 80 -4.21 -3.67 -0.84
C GLN A 80 -5.42 -3.66 0.08
N ARG A 81 -6.57 -3.28 -0.47
CA ARG A 81 -7.83 -3.23 0.26
C ARG A 81 -8.43 -4.64 0.30
N TYR A 82 -8.34 -5.30 1.45
CA TYR A 82 -8.96 -6.62 1.69
C TYR A 82 -10.34 -6.53 2.36
N TRP A 83 -11.02 -5.39 2.22
CA TRP A 83 -12.41 -5.24 2.65
C TRP A 83 -13.35 -5.78 1.58
N LEU A 84 -14.39 -6.51 1.98
CA LEU A 84 -15.48 -6.94 1.10
C LEU A 84 -16.16 -5.71 0.50
N ASP A 85 -16.34 -5.67 -0.83
CA ASP A 85 -17.16 -4.63 -1.46
C ASP A 85 -18.63 -5.02 -1.31
N THR A 86 -19.22 -4.46 -0.28
CA THR A 86 -20.49 -4.87 0.33
C THR A 86 -21.71 -4.65 -0.55
N VAL A 87 -21.61 -3.73 -1.53
CA VAL A 87 -22.78 -3.25 -2.27
C VAL A 87 -23.21 -4.26 -3.34
N GLU A 88 -22.27 -4.86 -4.08
CA GLU A 88 -22.61 -5.88 -5.09
C GLU A 88 -22.95 -7.22 -4.46
N TYR A 89 -22.17 -7.67 -3.46
CA TYR A 89 -22.32 -9.00 -2.88
C TYR A 89 -23.67 -9.17 -2.16
N TRP A 90 -24.13 -8.19 -1.38
CA TRP A 90 -25.40 -8.28 -0.65
C TRP A 90 -26.63 -7.89 -1.46
N SER A 91 -26.47 -7.22 -2.61
CA SER A 91 -27.59 -6.98 -3.54
C SER A 91 -28.21 -8.27 -4.08
N THR A 92 -27.42 -9.36 -4.15
CA THR A 92 -27.80 -10.65 -4.76
C THR A 92 -27.72 -11.84 -3.81
N ALA A 93 -26.88 -11.80 -2.76
CA ALA A 93 -26.77 -12.87 -1.78
C ALA A 93 -27.64 -12.59 -0.54
N TRP A 94 -28.83 -13.21 -0.50
CA TRP A 94 -29.78 -13.31 0.63
C TRP A 94 -30.40 -11.99 1.15
N ALA A 95 -29.69 -10.86 1.11
CA ALA A 95 -30.22 -9.55 1.49
C ALA A 95 -31.02 -8.86 0.35
N GLY A 96 -30.98 -9.40 -0.88
CA GLY A 96 -31.72 -8.88 -2.04
C GLY A 96 -33.25 -9.09 -2.01
N SER A 97 -33.80 -9.85 -1.06
CA SER A 97 -35.26 -9.90 -0.84
C SER A 97 -35.70 -10.05 0.63
N SER A 98 -34.76 -10.19 1.58
CA SER A 98 -35.10 -10.42 3.00
C SER A 98 -34.20 -9.74 4.04
N GLY A 99 -33.29 -8.86 3.63
CA GLY A 99 -32.48 -8.06 4.55
C GLY A 99 -33.18 -6.76 4.97
N SER A 100 -34.45 -6.82 5.40
CA SER A 100 -35.09 -5.65 6.01
C SER A 100 -34.25 -5.22 7.22
N LEU A 101 -34.03 -3.91 7.41
CA LEU A 101 -33.36 -3.38 8.61
C LEU A 101 -34.05 -3.87 9.90
N GLU A 102 -35.32 -4.27 9.80
CA GLU A 102 -36.09 -4.95 10.85
C GLU A 102 -35.45 -6.25 11.33
N SER A 103 -34.79 -7.01 10.44
CA SER A 103 -34.07 -8.25 10.81
C SER A 103 -32.88 -7.99 11.74
N THR A 104 -32.36 -6.76 11.75
CA THR A 104 -31.30 -6.30 12.66
C THR A 104 -31.84 -5.63 13.93
N GLY A 105 -33.16 -5.65 14.13
CA GLY A 105 -33.85 -5.00 15.26
C GLY A 105 -34.04 -3.49 15.07
N LEU A 106 -33.86 -2.98 13.85
CA LEU A 106 -34.01 -1.56 13.51
C LEU A 106 -35.35 -1.33 12.83
N ASN A 107 -36.08 -0.27 13.17
CA ASN A 107 -37.28 0.09 12.42
C ASN A 107 -36.87 0.77 11.12
N THR A 108 -37.31 0.24 9.98
CA THR A 108 -37.12 0.90 8.69
C THR A 108 -37.96 2.17 8.64
N ILE A 109 -37.38 3.26 8.16
CA ILE A 109 -38.08 4.53 7.96
C ILE A 109 -37.91 5.00 6.51
N ASP A 110 -38.99 5.51 5.94
CA ASP A 110 -38.98 6.05 4.58
C ASP A 110 -38.54 7.53 4.62
N HIS A 111 -37.23 7.74 4.83
CA HIS A 111 -36.63 9.06 4.88
C HIS A 111 -35.46 9.19 3.90
N PRO A 112 -35.34 10.28 3.13
CA PRO A 112 -34.34 10.41 2.06
C PRO A 112 -32.88 10.29 2.50
N LEU A 113 -32.58 10.55 3.78
CA LEU A 113 -31.23 10.51 4.35
C LEU A 113 -31.06 9.47 5.47
N LEU A 114 -32.16 8.99 6.04
CA LEU A 114 -32.15 8.17 7.26
C LEU A 114 -32.90 6.88 6.92
N GLY A 115 -32.28 5.73 7.14
CA GLY A 115 -32.84 4.44 6.73
C GLY A 115 -33.40 3.63 7.91
N ALA A 116 -32.93 3.90 9.12
CA ALA A 116 -33.29 3.14 10.30
C ALA A 116 -33.50 4.03 11.53
N ALA A 117 -34.39 3.60 12.43
CA ALA A 117 -34.63 4.25 13.71
C ALA A 117 -34.77 3.24 14.86
N VAL A 118 -34.25 3.60 16.03
CA VAL A 118 -34.39 2.84 17.28
C VAL A 118 -34.84 3.77 18.39
N THR A 119 -35.88 3.36 19.11
CA THR A 119 -36.35 4.05 20.31
C THR A 119 -35.52 3.58 21.51
N LEU A 120 -34.99 4.52 22.28
CA LEU A 120 -34.23 4.22 23.49
C LEU A 120 -35.21 3.84 24.62
N PRO A 121 -35.05 2.66 25.23
CA PRO A 121 -35.99 2.17 26.24
C PRO A 121 -36.04 3.05 27.49
N ASP A 122 -34.92 3.67 27.89
CA ASP A 122 -34.81 4.38 29.17
C ASP A 122 -35.30 5.83 29.12
N SER A 123 -35.32 6.45 27.93
CA SER A 123 -35.63 7.88 27.76
C SER A 123 -36.79 8.17 26.81
N GLY A 124 -37.22 7.16 26.03
CA GLY A 124 -38.15 7.38 24.92
C GLY A 124 -37.58 8.20 23.76
N GLY A 125 -36.28 8.53 23.80
CA GLY A 125 -35.59 9.23 22.72
C GLY A 125 -35.44 8.35 21.47
N LEU A 126 -35.10 8.97 20.34
CA LEU A 126 -34.95 8.27 19.06
C LEU A 126 -33.52 8.45 18.52
N VAL A 127 -32.88 7.34 18.14
CA VAL A 127 -31.65 7.35 17.35
C VAL A 127 -31.98 6.93 15.93
N MET A 128 -31.68 7.81 14.98
CA MET A 128 -31.83 7.54 13.55
C MET A 128 -30.45 7.35 12.92
N THR A 129 -30.34 6.38 12.01
CA THR A 129 -29.10 6.08 11.29
C THR A 129 -29.33 6.12 9.79
N GLY A 130 -28.29 6.55 9.07
CA GLY A 130 -28.28 6.69 7.62
C GLY A 130 -26.86 6.70 7.08
N ARG A 131 -26.73 6.55 5.76
CA ARG A 131 -25.44 6.61 5.07
C ARG A 131 -25.43 7.80 4.11
N LEU A 132 -24.43 8.66 4.28
CA LEU A 132 -24.17 9.79 3.40
C LEU A 132 -22.96 9.46 2.54
N SER A 133 -23.17 9.32 1.24
CA SER A 133 -22.11 9.05 0.26
C SER A 133 -22.44 9.79 -1.04
N ALA A 134 -21.42 10.29 -1.74
CA ALA A 134 -21.60 10.81 -3.09
C ALA A 134 -22.12 9.73 -4.07
N ASP A 135 -21.85 8.46 -3.80
CA ASP A 135 -22.32 7.36 -4.64
C ASP A 135 -23.84 7.13 -4.52
N SER A 136 -24.38 7.23 -3.30
CA SER A 136 -25.81 6.99 -3.02
C SER A 136 -26.64 8.27 -3.05
N SER A 137 -26.02 9.42 -2.85
CA SER A 137 -26.65 10.74 -2.80
C SER A 137 -25.77 11.77 -3.52
N PRO A 138 -25.81 11.78 -4.87
CA PRO A 138 -24.87 12.55 -5.68
C PRO A 138 -24.85 14.05 -5.38
N TRP A 139 -26.00 14.62 -4.99
CA TRP A 139 -26.15 16.03 -4.63
C TRP A 139 -25.24 16.47 -3.46
N ILE A 140 -24.79 15.55 -2.60
CA ILE A 140 -23.87 15.88 -1.51
C ILE A 140 -22.54 16.40 -2.06
N ALA A 141 -22.09 15.86 -3.21
CA ALA A 141 -20.85 16.27 -3.83
C ALA A 141 -20.89 17.74 -4.31
N ASP A 142 -22.08 18.29 -4.56
CA ASP A 142 -22.25 19.66 -5.03
C ASP A 142 -21.98 20.70 -3.92
N HIS A 143 -22.01 20.30 -2.64
CA HIS A 143 -21.67 21.17 -1.52
C HIS A 143 -20.20 21.01 -1.11
N SER A 144 -19.32 21.71 -1.84
CA SER A 144 -17.89 21.75 -1.56
C SER A 144 -17.43 23.11 -1.07
N ILE A 145 -16.62 23.12 -0.01
CA ILE A 145 -16.00 24.32 0.56
C ILE A 145 -14.50 24.08 0.64
N LEU A 146 -13.72 24.96 -0.01
CA LEU A 146 -12.25 24.85 -0.08
C LEU A 146 -11.76 23.48 -0.58
N GLY A 147 -12.48 22.88 -1.53
CA GLY A 147 -12.12 21.58 -2.12
C GLY A 147 -12.49 20.36 -1.25
N SER A 148 -13.15 20.56 -0.10
CA SER A 148 -13.67 19.48 0.74
C SER A 148 -15.19 19.38 0.60
N VAL A 149 -15.71 18.18 0.37
CA VAL A 149 -17.15 17.91 0.38
C VAL A 149 -17.65 17.93 1.82
N LEU A 150 -18.64 18.76 2.11
CA LEU A 150 -19.23 18.90 3.45
C LEU A 150 -20.74 18.70 3.37
N LEU A 151 -21.34 18.07 4.37
CA LEU A 151 -22.79 18.08 4.48
C LEU A 151 -23.27 19.52 4.77
N PRO A 152 -24.21 20.08 4.00
CA PRO A 152 -24.80 21.38 4.33
C PRO A 152 -25.43 21.36 5.72
N GLY A 153 -25.25 22.44 6.49
CA GLY A 153 -25.92 22.58 7.81
C GLY A 153 -27.45 22.49 7.72
N THR A 154 -28.03 22.89 6.58
CA THR A 154 -29.47 22.74 6.28
C THR A 154 -29.93 21.27 6.17
N GLY A 155 -29.01 20.31 6.03
CA GLY A 155 -29.33 18.88 6.06
C GLY A 155 -29.49 18.31 7.47
N LEU A 156 -29.27 19.10 8.52
CA LEU A 156 -29.37 18.70 9.93
C LEU A 156 -30.57 19.33 10.66
N VAL A 157 -31.40 20.10 9.96
CA VAL A 157 -32.51 20.89 10.52
C VAL A 157 -33.86 20.30 10.10
#